data_AF-A0A182QX35-F1
#
_entry.id   AF-A0A182QX35-F1
#
_cell.length_a   1.000
_cell.length_b   1.000
_cell.length_c   1.000
_cell.angle_alpha   90.00
_cell.angle_beta   90.00
_cell.angle_gamma   90.00
#
_symmetry.space_group_name_H-M   'P 1'
#
loop_
_entity.id
_entity.type
_entity.pdbx_description
1 polymer ?
#
loop_
_entity_poly.entity_id
_entity_poly.type
_entity_poly.pdbx_seq_one_letter_code
_entity_poly.pdbx_strand_id
1 'polypeptide(L)'
;LACTHDHKECVIVSCKEMAREEFSFATNDTATGTYSRHWQSGSDVNGRENVGNNFSRRKVSCGCNALCIGTVVLVIFGVVLLCIGFIVAYENEGQVIAIVDLVSVELPPEQAVWFEKNLAELRNAFRVMEENKRRAKNVVLFVALDSAEIPAGEARPIWESFPHLALLRPTREHTRTSFNPTSMFCGIEVYEHSVGFDSTVKPSDDCVGPVNITHRAASIVQWAQAVGRRTGVLTNGEIVHPFPAALYAHTPNASWHYTSPDDQRCPDVRSQLLQSETAARLNVIAGTMNCPEEFCRESFGVEWKRAKTEDGFRYKLWKDVSDMLDSDDDYEHALGIYDQQSLAAPGAFFDLTVGALNGLISPEGFLLVAIADPNIPIGMSEIDAAVRITLHKLSRVLDDSLIVVIRSEARERGSSFATVHATGPMSHLLHRVHNQTFLAHFISYAARIGRFRDADLTNLILQIL
;
A
#
# COMPACT_ATOMS: atom_id res chain seq x y z
N LEU A 1 22.94 44.49 5.64
CA LEU A 1 23.99 45.06 6.50
C LEU A 1 25.21 44.16 6.42
N ALA A 2 26.30 44.73 5.90
CA ALA A 2 27.70 44.32 5.79
C ALA A 2 28.13 42.87 6.14
N CYS A 3 28.63 42.15 5.12
CA CYS A 3 29.80 41.28 5.22
C CYS A 3 30.97 41.97 4.49
N THR A 4 32.17 41.96 5.06
CA THR A 4 33.40 42.43 4.40
C THR A 4 34.58 41.51 4.74
N HIS A 5 35.19 40.95 3.67
CA HIS A 5 36.62 40.73 3.37
C HIS A 5 37.50 39.91 4.35
N ASP A 6 38.50 39.10 3.95
CA ASP A 6 39.24 38.79 2.71
C ASP A 6 40.06 37.51 3.02
N HIS A 7 40.33 36.52 2.14
CA HIS A 7 41.32 36.46 1.06
C HIS A 7 41.12 35.10 0.32
N LYS A 8 40.82 35.06 -0.99
CA LYS A 8 41.74 34.97 -2.15
C LYS A 8 42.70 33.75 -2.18
N GLU A 9 42.33 32.74 -2.97
CA GLU A 9 43.17 32.23 -4.06
C GLU A 9 42.28 31.66 -5.18
N CYS A 10 42.47 32.21 -6.39
CA CYS A 10 41.80 31.82 -7.64
C CYS A 10 42.68 30.82 -8.38
N VAL A 11 42.10 29.69 -8.78
CA VAL A 11 42.59 28.88 -9.90
C VAL A 11 41.44 28.68 -10.86
N ILE A 12 41.53 29.35 -12.01
CA ILE A 12 40.60 29.24 -13.14
C ILE A 12 41.01 28.00 -13.93
N VAL A 13 40.16 26.97 -13.92
CA VAL A 13 40.22 25.88 -14.90
C VAL A 13 38.92 25.94 -15.71
N SER A 14 39.06 26.45 -16.93
CA SER A 14 38.03 26.48 -17.96
C SER A 14 37.87 25.09 -18.57
N CYS A 15 36.70 24.47 -18.42
CA CYS A 15 36.24 23.39 -19.28
C CYS A 15 34.75 23.56 -19.60
N LYS A 16 34.51 24.38 -20.63
CA LYS A 16 33.64 24.15 -21.80
C LYS A 16 32.37 23.31 -21.57
N GLU A 17 31.23 23.99 -21.67
CA GLU A 17 29.92 23.42 -22.00
C GLU A 17 30.01 22.48 -23.21
N MET A 18 29.42 21.29 -23.10
CA MET A 18 29.07 20.48 -24.27
C MET A 18 27.60 20.06 -24.17
N ALA A 19 26.94 20.31 -25.29
CA ALA A 19 25.52 20.21 -25.51
C ALA A 19 25.03 18.76 -25.61
N ARG A 20 23.72 18.67 -25.40
CA ARG A 20 22.83 17.57 -25.75
C ARG A 20 22.75 17.47 -27.28
N GLU A 21 23.24 16.37 -27.86
CA GLU A 21 22.94 15.86 -29.21
C GLU A 21 22.38 14.45 -28.96
N GLU A 22 21.12 14.07 -29.23
CA GLU A 22 20.32 14.16 -30.46
C GLU A 22 21.08 13.73 -31.71
N PHE A 23 21.17 12.42 -31.92
CA PHE A 23 21.45 11.84 -33.23
C PHE A 23 20.15 11.40 -33.90
N SER A 24 19.68 12.25 -34.82
CA SER A 24 18.77 11.85 -35.90
C SER A 24 19.59 11.26 -37.05
N PHE A 25 19.10 10.18 -37.67
CA PHE A 25 19.33 9.95 -39.10
C PHE A 25 18.01 10.21 -39.84
N ALA A 26 18.04 11.27 -40.65
CA ALA A 26 17.13 11.51 -41.77
C ALA A 26 17.51 10.55 -42.94
N THR A 27 16.72 10.24 -43.97
CA THR A 27 15.73 10.99 -44.75
C THR A 27 14.97 10.03 -45.68
N ASN A 28 13.70 10.37 -45.95
CA ASN A 28 12.95 10.29 -47.22
C ASN A 28 12.70 8.89 -47.84
N ASP A 29 11.50 8.53 -48.29
CA ASP A 29 10.70 9.25 -49.28
C ASP A 29 9.18 9.17 -49.09
N THR A 30 8.59 10.23 -49.63
CA THR A 30 7.19 10.59 -49.83
C THR A 30 6.34 9.56 -50.59
N ALA A 31 5.09 9.37 -50.17
CA ALA A 31 3.93 9.53 -51.07
C ALA A 31 2.61 9.56 -50.26
N THR A 32 1.97 10.71 -50.32
CA THR A 32 0.60 11.05 -49.94
C THR A 32 -0.45 10.15 -50.60
N GLY A 33 -1.56 9.89 -49.90
CA GLY A 33 -2.74 9.27 -50.53
C GLY A 33 -3.91 8.95 -49.60
N THR A 34 -4.47 9.97 -48.96
CA THR A 34 -5.79 9.95 -48.32
C THR A 34 -6.89 9.65 -49.34
N TYR A 35 -7.76 8.66 -49.10
CA TYR A 35 -9.22 8.83 -48.94
C TYR A 35 -9.99 7.50 -49.11
N SER A 36 -10.95 7.35 -48.22
CA SER A 36 -11.99 6.33 -48.17
C SER A 36 -13.18 6.65 -49.10
N ARG A 37 -14.08 5.66 -49.19
CA ARG A 37 -15.42 5.58 -49.83
C ARG A 37 -15.41 4.89 -51.19
N HIS A 38 -15.89 3.65 -51.34
CA HIS A 38 -17.23 3.09 -51.10
C HIS A 38 -18.26 3.53 -52.17
N TRP A 39 -18.96 2.51 -52.71
CA TRP A 39 -20.14 2.49 -53.58
C TRP A 39 -19.98 2.11 -55.07
N GLN A 40 -20.27 0.82 -55.30
CA GLN A 40 -21.21 0.21 -56.26
C GLN A 40 -21.77 1.00 -57.45
N SER A 41 -21.75 0.34 -58.62
CA SER A 41 -22.83 0.10 -59.61
C SER A 41 -22.13 -0.18 -60.95
N GLY A 42 -22.30 -1.28 -61.68
CA GLY A 42 -23.54 -1.96 -62.10
C GLY A 42 -23.89 -1.53 -63.53
N SER A 43 -24.02 -2.50 -64.46
CA SER A 43 -24.55 -2.42 -65.85
C SER A 43 -23.74 -1.61 -66.89
N ASP A 44 -23.63 -1.93 -68.19
CA ASP A 44 -24.22 -2.97 -69.05
C ASP A 44 -23.45 -3.06 -70.40
N VAL A 45 -23.42 -4.29 -70.94
CA VAL A 45 -23.68 -4.74 -72.34
C VAL A 45 -23.20 -3.92 -73.57
N ASN A 46 -22.32 -4.55 -74.38
CA ASN A 46 -22.39 -4.76 -75.86
C ASN A 46 -20.97 -5.13 -76.35
N GLY A 47 -20.68 -6.13 -77.19
CA GLY A 47 -21.43 -7.04 -78.04
C GLY A 47 -20.53 -7.46 -79.23
N ARG A 48 -20.65 -8.72 -79.67
CA ARG A 48 -20.19 -9.35 -80.95
C ARG A 48 -18.72 -9.77 -81.11
N GLU A 49 -18.45 -11.09 -81.14
CA GLU A 49 -18.39 -12.03 -82.31
C GLU A 49 -17.02 -11.92 -83.03
N ASN A 50 -16.26 -12.95 -83.42
CA ASN A 50 -16.59 -14.34 -83.75
C ASN A 50 -15.31 -15.20 -83.96
N VAL A 51 -15.45 -16.52 -83.76
CA VAL A 51 -14.81 -17.66 -84.49
C VAL A 51 -13.33 -18.06 -84.21
N GLY A 52 -13.14 -19.35 -83.87
CA GLY A 52 -12.17 -20.19 -84.61
C GLY A 52 -11.14 -21.03 -83.86
N ASN A 53 -11.56 -22.19 -83.35
CA ASN A 53 -10.89 -23.51 -83.28
C ASN A 53 -9.35 -23.69 -83.20
N ASN A 54 -9.01 -24.67 -82.33
CA ASN A 54 -7.99 -25.74 -82.45
C ASN A 54 -6.64 -25.62 -81.73
N PHE A 55 -6.54 -26.46 -80.68
CA PHE A 55 -5.47 -27.39 -80.33
C PHE A 55 -4.01 -26.91 -80.23
N SER A 56 -3.50 -26.89 -79.00
CA SER A 56 -2.22 -27.53 -78.66
C SER A 56 -2.10 -27.75 -77.15
N ARG A 57 -2.34 -28.99 -76.69
CA ARG A 57 -1.88 -29.45 -75.38
C ARG A 57 -0.34 -29.48 -75.42
N ARG A 58 0.31 -28.54 -74.74
CA ARG A 58 1.69 -28.74 -74.25
C ARG A 58 1.63 -29.15 -72.78
N LYS A 59 1.92 -30.43 -72.54
CA LYS A 59 2.31 -30.95 -71.22
C LYS A 59 3.55 -30.19 -70.76
N VAL A 60 3.46 -29.47 -69.64
CA VAL A 60 4.63 -29.13 -68.83
C VAL A 60 4.67 -30.15 -67.70
N SER A 61 5.78 -30.87 -67.65
CA SER A 61 6.02 -32.01 -66.79
C SER A 61 5.90 -31.63 -65.32
N CYS A 62 5.05 -32.38 -64.62
CA CYS A 62 5.00 -32.54 -63.19
C CYS A 62 6.35 -33.09 -62.71
N GLY A 63 7.00 -32.41 -61.77
CA GLY A 63 8.28 -32.86 -61.23
C GLY A 63 8.97 -31.84 -60.32
N CYS A 64 8.23 -31.20 -59.40
CA CYS A 64 8.84 -30.47 -58.26
C CYS A 64 7.87 -30.06 -57.13
N ASN A 65 6.60 -30.49 -57.10
CA ASN A 65 5.68 -30.01 -56.04
C ASN A 65 5.94 -30.62 -54.65
N ALA A 66 6.34 -31.89 -54.54
CA ALA A 66 6.60 -32.50 -53.23
C ALA A 66 7.90 -31.98 -52.58
N LEU A 67 8.93 -31.69 -53.39
CA LEU A 67 10.21 -31.16 -52.91
C LEU A 67 10.07 -29.70 -52.46
N CYS A 68 9.30 -28.89 -53.20
CA CYS A 68 9.02 -27.50 -52.83
C CYS A 68 8.13 -27.39 -51.58
N ILE A 69 7.13 -28.26 -51.41
CA ILE A 69 6.31 -28.25 -50.19
C ILE A 69 7.12 -28.75 -48.99
N GLY A 70 7.93 -29.79 -49.16
CA GLY A 70 8.80 -30.31 -48.10
C GLY A 70 9.84 -29.29 -47.63
N THR A 71 10.42 -28.51 -48.55
CA THR A 71 11.37 -27.44 -48.21
C THR A 71 10.69 -26.28 -47.47
N VAL A 72 9.48 -25.87 -47.87
CA VAL A 72 8.72 -24.83 -47.15
C VAL A 72 8.36 -25.26 -45.73
N VAL A 73 7.91 -26.51 -45.53
CA VAL A 73 7.60 -27.05 -44.19
C VAL A 73 8.84 -27.08 -43.30
N LEU A 74 9.99 -27.48 -43.84
CA LEU A 74 11.26 -27.47 -43.10
C LEU A 74 11.70 -26.06 -42.71
N VAL A 75 11.52 -25.08 -43.59
CA VAL A 75 11.84 -23.68 -43.28
C VAL A 75 10.93 -23.14 -42.18
N ILE A 76 9.61 -23.40 -42.26
CA ILE A 76 8.67 -22.99 -41.20
C ILE A 76 9.04 -23.64 -39.87
N PHE A 77 9.34 -24.94 -39.86
CA PHE A 77 9.74 -25.64 -38.64
C PHE A 77 11.05 -25.09 -38.07
N GLY A 78 12.02 -24.75 -38.93
CA GLY A 78 13.27 -24.09 -38.54
C GLY A 78 13.04 -22.70 -37.92
N VAL A 79 12.14 -21.89 -38.50
CA VAL A 79 11.77 -20.58 -37.95
C VAL A 79 11.06 -20.73 -36.61
N VAL A 80 10.14 -21.69 -36.47
CA VAL A 80 9.45 -21.95 -35.19
C VAL A 80 10.44 -22.39 -34.11
N LEU A 81 11.37 -23.30 -34.42
CA LEU A 81 12.42 -23.70 -33.47
C LEU A 81 13.35 -22.55 -33.09
N LEU A 82 13.68 -21.69 -34.05
CA LEU A 82 14.48 -20.49 -33.81
C LEU A 82 13.71 -19.50 -32.92
N CYS A 83 12.41 -19.30 -33.14
CA CYS A 83 11.56 -18.48 -32.28
C CYS A 83 11.43 -19.06 -30.86
N ILE A 84 11.26 -20.38 -30.72
CA ILE A 84 11.26 -21.05 -29.41
C ILE A 84 12.62 -20.87 -28.73
N GLY A 85 13.72 -21.03 -29.47
CA GLY A 85 15.07 -20.81 -28.97
C GLY A 85 15.30 -19.38 -28.48
N PHE A 86 14.80 -18.37 -29.21
CA PHE A 86 14.84 -16.98 -28.78
C PHE A 86 13.96 -16.71 -27.56
N ILE A 87 12.76 -17.29 -27.47
CA ILE A 87 11.88 -17.15 -26.30
C ILE A 87 12.53 -17.77 -25.06
N VAL A 88 13.08 -18.99 -25.17
CA VAL A 88 13.77 -19.66 -24.06
C VAL A 88 15.05 -18.91 -23.66
N ALA A 89 15.81 -18.39 -24.62
CA ALA A 89 16.98 -17.57 -24.34
C ALA A 89 16.60 -16.26 -23.63
N TYR A 90 15.53 -15.59 -24.07
CA TYR A 90 15.03 -14.36 -23.49
C TYR A 90 14.45 -14.57 -22.08
N GLU A 91 13.75 -15.68 -21.83
CA GLU A 91 13.31 -16.05 -20.47
C GLU A 91 14.49 -16.39 -19.55
N ASN A 92 15.57 -17.00 -20.07
CA ASN A 92 16.77 -17.30 -19.29
C ASN A 92 17.65 -16.09 -18.96
N GLU A 93 17.62 -15.01 -19.75
CA GLU A 93 18.35 -13.77 -19.40
C GLU A 93 17.80 -13.11 -18.12
N GLY A 94 16.58 -13.45 -17.68
CA GLY A 94 16.01 -13.03 -16.40
C GLY A 94 16.53 -13.81 -15.17
N GLN A 95 17.20 -14.95 -15.37
CA GLN A 95 17.81 -15.75 -14.31
C GLN A 95 19.32 -15.91 -14.53
N VAL A 96 20.06 -14.80 -14.52
CA VAL A 96 21.51 -14.88 -14.34
C VAL A 96 21.77 -15.27 -12.88
N ILE A 97 21.80 -16.57 -12.62
CA ILE A 97 22.37 -17.12 -11.38
C ILE A 97 23.84 -16.70 -11.40
N ALA A 98 24.17 -15.61 -10.73
CA ALA A 98 25.54 -15.16 -10.58
C ALA A 98 26.30 -16.24 -9.79
N ILE A 99 27.04 -17.10 -10.50
CA ILE A 99 28.00 -17.99 -9.89
C ILE A 99 29.17 -17.10 -9.48
N VAL A 100 29.18 -16.70 -8.22
CA VAL A 100 30.29 -15.94 -7.64
C VAL A 100 31.31 -16.96 -7.15
N ASP A 101 32.45 -17.05 -7.84
CA ASP A 101 33.59 -17.83 -7.38
C ASP A 101 34.15 -17.20 -6.10
N LEU A 102 33.95 -17.86 -4.95
CA LEU A 102 34.57 -17.46 -3.69
C LEU A 102 36.03 -17.90 -3.68
N VAL A 103 36.94 -16.96 -3.41
CA VAL A 103 38.34 -17.28 -3.14
C VAL A 103 38.42 -18.03 -1.80
N SER A 104 38.89 -19.28 -1.82
CA SER A 104 39.06 -20.08 -0.60
C SER A 104 40.29 -19.59 0.17
N VAL A 105 40.06 -18.81 1.23
CA VAL A 105 41.08 -18.41 2.21
C VAL A 105 40.77 -19.13 3.52
N GLU A 106 41.77 -19.72 4.18
CA GLU A 106 41.62 -20.25 5.53
C GLU A 106 41.44 -19.09 6.52
N LEU A 107 40.23 -18.95 7.06
CA LEU A 107 39.90 -17.92 8.04
C LEU A 107 40.11 -18.46 9.47
N PRO A 108 40.58 -17.62 10.42
CA PRO A 108 40.51 -17.93 11.84
C PRO A 108 39.08 -18.34 12.27
N PRO A 109 38.92 -19.21 13.28
CA PRO A 109 37.62 -19.76 13.66
C PRO A 109 36.55 -18.70 13.95
N GLU A 110 36.91 -17.60 14.61
CA GLU A 110 35.99 -16.49 14.89
C GLU A 110 35.54 -15.78 13.61
N GLN A 111 36.44 -15.57 12.65
CA GLN A 111 36.13 -14.93 11.38
C GLN A 111 35.25 -15.81 10.49
N ALA A 112 35.49 -17.13 10.52
CA ALA A 112 34.69 -18.10 9.78
C ALA A 112 33.21 -18.05 10.18
N VAL A 113 32.91 -17.94 11.49
CA VAL A 113 31.53 -17.82 12.00
C VAL A 113 30.80 -16.62 11.39
N TRP A 114 31.44 -15.44 11.40
CA TRP A 114 30.85 -14.24 10.81
C TRP A 114 30.74 -14.31 9.29
N PHE A 115 31.76 -14.86 8.64
CA PHE A 115 31.77 -15.03 7.19
C PHE A 115 30.64 -15.95 6.71
N GLU A 116 30.46 -17.11 7.33
CA GLU A 116 29.39 -18.06 6.98
C GLU A 116 28.00 -17.46 7.26
N LYS A 117 27.82 -16.76 8.38
CA LYS A 117 26.57 -16.08 8.72
C LYS A 117 26.21 -15.01 7.67
N ASN A 118 27.17 -14.16 7.32
CA ASN A 118 26.96 -13.10 6.32
C ASN A 118 26.77 -13.67 4.91
N LEU A 119 27.42 -14.80 4.58
CA LEU A 119 27.20 -15.49 3.30
C LEU A 119 25.77 -16.04 3.22
N ALA A 120 25.22 -16.55 4.33
CA ALA A 120 23.82 -16.96 4.40
C ALA A 120 22.85 -15.77 4.24
N GLU A 121 23.15 -14.63 4.88
CA GLU A 121 22.37 -13.39 4.70
C GLU A 121 22.43 -12.89 3.24
N LEU A 122 23.60 -12.91 2.61
CA LEU A 122 23.78 -12.53 1.21
C LEU A 122 23.01 -13.46 0.27
N ARG A 123 23.05 -14.78 0.50
CA ARG A 123 22.24 -15.76 -0.25
C ARG A 123 20.74 -15.47 -0.11
N ASN A 124 20.29 -15.08 1.08
CA ASN A 124 18.89 -14.72 1.29
C ASN A 124 18.53 -13.41 0.56
N ALA A 125 19.43 -12.43 0.50
CA ALA A 125 19.22 -11.18 -0.24
C ALA A 125 19.00 -11.42 -1.74
N PHE A 126 19.69 -12.42 -2.33
CA PHE A 126 19.47 -12.81 -3.73
C PHE A 126 18.12 -13.52 -3.99
N ARG A 127 17.41 -14.00 -2.96
CA ARG A 127 16.11 -14.68 -3.14
C ARG A 127 14.95 -13.69 -3.38
N VAL A 128 15.15 -12.39 -3.16
CA VAL A 128 14.11 -11.34 -3.26
C VAL A 128 13.86 -10.90 -4.72
N MET A 129 13.69 -11.86 -5.64
CA MET A 129 13.62 -11.54 -7.08
C MET A 129 12.22 -11.44 -7.67
N GLU A 130 11.19 -12.01 -7.04
CA GLU A 130 9.83 -11.96 -7.61
C GLU A 130 9.00 -10.83 -7.00
N GLU A 131 8.87 -9.75 -7.77
CA GLU A 131 7.97 -8.65 -7.45
C GLU A 131 6.51 -9.15 -7.49
N ASN A 132 5.86 -9.25 -6.32
CA ASN A 132 4.44 -9.54 -6.26
C ASN A 132 3.63 -8.33 -6.75
N LYS A 133 3.19 -8.35 -8.02
CA LYS A 133 2.39 -7.30 -8.67
C LYS A 133 0.88 -7.54 -8.61
N ARG A 134 0.43 -8.48 -7.77
CA ARG A 134 -1.01 -8.75 -7.58
C ARG A 134 -1.69 -7.57 -6.87
N ARG A 135 -3.03 -7.61 -6.80
CA ARG A 135 -3.82 -6.70 -5.98
C ARG A 135 -3.87 -7.23 -4.55
N ALA A 136 -3.61 -6.38 -3.56
CA ALA A 136 -3.87 -6.71 -2.17
C ALA A 136 -5.38 -6.78 -1.92
N LYS A 137 -5.89 -7.96 -1.57
CA LYS A 137 -7.27 -8.13 -1.08
C LYS A 137 -7.34 -7.81 0.40
N ASN A 138 -6.33 -8.23 1.15
CA ASN A 138 -6.22 -8.00 2.58
C ASN A 138 -5.07 -7.03 2.83
N VAL A 139 -5.28 -6.07 3.72
CA VAL A 139 -4.24 -5.13 4.15
C VAL A 139 -4.24 -5.08 5.67
N VAL A 140 -3.08 -5.30 6.28
CA VAL A 140 -2.88 -5.17 7.72
C VAL A 140 -1.77 -4.17 7.99
N LEU A 141 -2.09 -3.09 8.69
CA LEU A 141 -1.15 -2.07 9.13
C LEU A 141 -0.94 -2.17 10.64
N PHE A 142 0.30 -2.38 11.06
CA PHE A 142 0.73 -2.16 12.44
C PHE A 142 1.45 -0.82 12.52
N VAL A 143 0.99 0.06 13.40
CA VAL A 143 1.55 1.41 13.59
C VAL A 143 2.02 1.54 15.03
N ALA A 144 3.34 1.62 15.22
CA ALA A 144 3.99 1.74 16.52
C ALA A 144 4.97 2.92 16.48
N LEU A 145 4.42 4.12 16.45
CA LEU A 145 5.19 5.37 16.40
C LEU A 145 5.61 5.77 17.81
N ASP A 146 6.77 6.42 17.89
CA ASP A 146 7.35 6.97 19.11
C ASP A 146 7.34 5.96 20.27
N SER A 147 7.62 4.70 19.94
CA SER A 147 7.64 3.58 20.88
C SER A 147 8.99 3.51 21.60
N ALA A 148 9.00 2.84 22.76
CA ALA A 148 10.22 2.62 23.53
C ALA A 148 11.31 1.87 22.72
N GLU A 149 12.57 2.20 22.99
CA GLU A 149 13.74 1.55 22.39
C GLU A 149 13.79 0.05 22.71
N ILE A 150 14.42 -0.73 21.81
CA ILE A 150 14.60 -2.17 21.98
C ILE A 150 15.76 -2.39 22.97
N PRO A 151 15.54 -3.08 24.10
CA PRO A 151 16.63 -3.46 24.98
C PRO A 151 17.66 -4.33 24.25
N ALA A 152 18.95 -4.04 24.46
CA ALA A 152 20.03 -4.83 23.88
C ALA A 152 19.95 -6.29 24.37
N GLY A 153 19.81 -7.25 23.44
CA GLY A 153 19.75 -8.69 23.73
C GLY A 153 18.40 -9.36 23.45
N GLU A 154 17.36 -8.60 23.08
CA GLU A 154 16.11 -9.19 22.60
C GLU A 154 16.26 -9.84 21.22
N ALA A 155 15.45 -10.88 20.97
CA ALA A 155 15.39 -11.54 19.67
C ALA A 155 14.85 -10.57 18.60
N ARG A 156 15.42 -10.64 17.39
CA ARG A 156 14.96 -9.82 16.26
C ARG A 156 13.50 -10.12 15.93
N PRO A 157 12.64 -9.09 15.81
CA PRO A 157 11.24 -9.29 15.47
C PRO A 157 11.08 -9.80 14.03
N ILE A 158 9.99 -10.50 13.75
CA ILE A 158 9.75 -11.20 12.48
C ILE A 158 9.69 -10.24 11.29
N TRP A 159 9.23 -9.01 11.46
CA TRP A 159 9.13 -8.04 10.37
C TRP A 159 10.49 -7.56 9.88
N GLU A 160 11.58 -7.73 10.64
CA GLU A 160 12.94 -7.48 10.12
C GLU A 160 13.33 -8.48 9.04
N SER A 161 12.63 -9.61 8.93
CA SER A 161 12.80 -10.56 7.82
C SER A 161 11.94 -10.24 6.59
N PHE A 162 11.10 -9.19 6.65
CA PHE A 162 10.30 -8.80 5.50
C PHE A 162 11.19 -8.34 4.33
N PRO A 163 10.83 -8.68 3.09
CA PRO A 163 11.69 -8.47 1.93
C PRO A 163 11.88 -7.00 1.56
N HIS A 164 11.00 -6.10 2.02
CA HIS A 164 11.02 -4.69 1.65
C HIS A 164 11.02 -3.77 2.87
N LEU A 165 11.85 -2.75 2.79
CA LEU A 165 12.09 -1.75 3.83
C LEU A 165 12.18 -0.36 3.20
N ALA A 166 11.43 0.58 3.78
CA ALA A 166 11.55 1.99 3.50
C ALA A 166 11.68 2.82 4.78
N LEU A 167 12.05 4.09 4.62
CA LEU A 167 11.99 5.11 5.66
C LEU A 167 10.86 6.08 5.35
N LEU A 168 10.04 6.38 6.35
CA LEU A 168 8.97 7.36 6.27
C LEU A 168 9.40 8.66 6.96
N ARG A 169 9.35 9.77 6.22
CA ARG A 169 9.72 11.09 6.71
C ARG A 169 8.53 11.75 7.41
N PRO A 170 8.67 12.13 8.70
CA PRO A 170 7.68 12.96 9.40
C PRO A 170 7.66 14.39 8.86
N THR A 171 6.61 15.15 9.19
CA THR A 171 6.56 16.58 8.87
C THR A 171 7.30 17.37 9.94
N ARG A 172 7.95 18.46 9.51
CA ARG A 172 8.62 19.39 10.40
C ARG A 172 7.80 20.68 10.46
N GLU A 173 7.18 20.93 11.60
CA GLU A 173 6.48 22.17 11.87
C GLU A 173 7.18 22.94 12.99
N HIS A 174 7.64 24.16 12.67
CA HIS A 174 8.47 24.99 13.56
C HIS A 174 9.70 24.24 14.12
N THR A 175 9.67 23.90 15.42
CA THR A 175 10.76 23.23 16.15
C THR A 175 10.47 21.76 16.46
N ARG A 176 9.26 21.28 16.19
CA ARG A 176 8.85 19.89 16.43
C ARG A 176 8.80 19.12 15.11
N THR A 177 9.22 17.87 15.18
CA THR A 177 9.12 16.91 14.07
C THR A 177 8.18 15.82 14.55
N SER A 178 7.10 15.58 13.81
CA SER A 178 6.06 14.65 14.23
C SER A 178 5.38 14.01 13.01
N PHE A 179 4.80 12.84 13.23
CA PHE A 179 3.90 12.24 12.24
C PHE A 179 2.51 12.84 12.39
N ASN A 180 1.91 13.21 11.25
CA ASN A 180 0.58 13.76 11.17
C ASN A 180 -0.40 12.64 10.75
N PRO A 181 -1.41 12.32 11.58
CA PRO A 181 -2.41 11.28 11.30
C PRO A 181 -3.10 11.42 9.94
N THR A 182 -3.56 12.63 9.59
CA THR A 182 -4.25 12.90 8.33
C THR A 182 -3.29 12.71 7.15
N SER A 183 -2.04 13.13 7.28
CA SER A 183 -1.03 12.88 6.26
C SER A 183 -0.82 11.38 6.03
N MET A 184 -0.67 10.60 7.10
CA MET A 184 -0.43 9.15 6.99
C MET A 184 -1.61 8.38 6.41
N PHE A 185 -2.84 8.70 6.81
CA PHE A 185 -4.02 7.89 6.51
C PHE A 185 -4.92 8.46 5.41
N CYS A 186 -4.82 9.75 5.08
CA CYS A 186 -5.56 10.38 3.98
C CYS A 186 -4.65 10.80 2.81
N GLY A 187 -3.32 10.82 3.00
CA GLY A 187 -2.35 11.01 1.92
C GLY A 187 -2.21 12.46 1.45
N ILE A 188 -2.54 13.44 2.29
CA ILE A 188 -2.44 14.87 1.99
C ILE A 188 -1.65 15.59 3.07
N GLU A 189 -0.88 16.62 2.70
CA GLU A 189 -0.13 17.40 3.68
C GLU A 189 -1.01 18.49 4.29
N VAL A 190 -1.04 18.56 5.61
CA VAL A 190 -1.97 19.41 6.39
C VAL A 190 -1.26 20.04 7.57
N TYR A 191 -1.90 21.05 8.18
CA TYR A 191 -1.42 21.66 9.42
C TYR A 191 -1.57 20.69 10.60
N GLU A 192 -0.64 20.74 11.56
CA GLU A 192 -0.81 20.06 12.85
C GLU A 192 -2.12 20.50 13.53
N HIS A 193 -2.63 19.68 14.44
CA HIS A 193 -3.87 19.89 15.22
C HIS A 193 -5.20 19.75 14.47
N SER A 194 -5.24 19.68 13.14
CA SER A 194 -6.46 19.30 12.41
C SER A 194 -6.46 17.79 12.08
N VAL A 195 -7.63 17.16 12.12
CA VAL A 195 -7.81 15.73 11.81
C VAL A 195 -8.82 15.58 10.68
N GLY A 196 -8.44 14.86 9.63
CA GLY A 196 -9.33 14.53 8.52
C GLY A 196 -9.73 15.71 7.62
N PHE A 197 -9.10 16.87 7.74
CA PHE A 197 -9.33 18.01 6.84
C PHE A 197 -8.10 18.31 6.00
N ASP A 198 -8.30 18.92 4.84
CA ASP A 198 -7.20 19.51 4.07
C ASP A 198 -6.62 20.77 4.75
N SER A 199 -5.50 21.28 4.23
CA SER A 199 -4.81 22.45 4.79
C SER A 199 -5.58 23.76 4.69
N THR A 200 -6.75 23.80 4.02
CA THR A 200 -7.56 25.03 3.98
C THR A 200 -8.30 25.26 5.30
N VAL A 201 -8.58 24.19 6.04
CA VAL A 201 -9.20 24.24 7.36
C VAL A 201 -8.10 24.49 8.38
N LYS A 202 -8.08 25.70 8.93
CA LYS A 202 -7.12 26.05 9.97
C LYS A 202 -7.53 25.45 11.30
N PRO A 203 -6.55 25.06 12.15
CA PRO A 203 -6.84 24.69 13.52
C PRO A 203 -7.60 25.80 14.26
N SER A 204 -8.60 25.42 15.04
CA SER A 204 -9.50 26.37 15.71
C SER A 204 -9.95 25.85 17.06
N ASP A 205 -9.90 26.70 18.09
CA ASP A 205 -10.44 26.40 19.42
C ASP A 205 -11.93 26.77 19.56
N ASP A 206 -12.47 27.66 18.72
CA ASP A 206 -13.81 28.23 18.89
C ASP A 206 -14.89 27.64 17.95
N CYS A 207 -14.60 26.59 17.17
CA CYS A 207 -15.49 26.06 16.11
C CYS A 207 -16.08 27.19 15.22
N VAL A 208 -15.22 27.88 14.45
CA VAL A 208 -15.64 29.03 13.63
C VAL A 208 -16.35 28.56 12.35
N GLY A 209 -17.62 28.17 12.50
CA GLY A 209 -18.55 27.82 11.42
C GLY A 209 -18.52 26.36 10.98
N PRO A 210 -19.58 25.87 10.30
CA PRO A 210 -19.60 24.50 9.79
C PRO A 210 -18.48 24.34 8.77
N VAL A 211 -17.53 23.45 9.07
CA VAL A 211 -16.41 23.20 8.17
C VAL A 211 -16.97 22.61 6.87
N ASN A 212 -16.72 23.28 5.75
CA ASN A 212 -17.23 22.87 4.45
C ASN A 212 -16.83 21.42 4.16
N ILE A 213 -17.82 20.57 3.87
CA ILE A 213 -17.64 19.13 3.65
C ILE A 213 -16.66 18.83 2.50
N THR A 214 -16.47 19.76 1.56
CA THR A 214 -15.51 19.61 0.45
C THR A 214 -14.05 19.51 0.91
N HIS A 215 -13.75 19.99 2.12
CA HIS A 215 -12.40 19.95 2.69
C HIS A 215 -12.15 18.68 3.51
N ARG A 216 -13.14 17.79 3.65
CA ARG A 216 -12.95 16.49 4.32
C ARG A 216 -12.07 15.59 3.46
N ALA A 217 -10.97 15.14 4.04
CA ALA A 217 -10.03 14.23 3.43
C ALA A 217 -10.45 12.79 3.72
N ALA A 218 -10.77 12.04 2.67
CA ALA A 218 -11.14 10.64 2.81
C ALA A 218 -9.93 9.79 3.22
N SER A 219 -10.11 8.91 4.19
CA SER A 219 -9.08 8.01 4.73
C SER A 219 -8.97 6.70 3.94
N ILE A 220 -7.88 5.95 4.16
CA ILE A 220 -7.73 4.58 3.65
C ILE A 220 -8.89 3.66 4.09
N VAL A 221 -9.48 3.89 5.25
CA VAL A 221 -10.65 3.13 5.75
C VAL A 221 -11.88 3.47 4.92
N GLN A 222 -12.15 4.76 4.71
CA GLN A 222 -13.28 5.18 3.87
C GLN A 222 -13.13 4.65 2.43
N TRP A 223 -11.92 4.66 1.89
CA TRP A 223 -11.63 4.09 0.56
C TRP A 223 -11.85 2.58 0.50
N ALA A 224 -11.48 1.84 1.55
CA ALA A 224 -11.71 0.40 1.63
C ALA A 224 -13.20 0.07 1.73
N GLN A 225 -13.96 0.81 2.56
CA GLN A 225 -15.40 0.67 2.67
C GLN A 225 -16.12 0.95 1.34
N ALA A 226 -15.67 1.96 0.59
CA ALA A 226 -16.26 2.32 -0.69
C ALA A 226 -16.13 1.23 -1.77
N VAL A 227 -15.29 0.22 -1.56
CA VAL A 227 -15.15 -0.95 -2.44
C VAL A 227 -15.68 -2.25 -1.80
N GLY A 228 -16.41 -2.15 -0.69
CA GLY A 228 -17.03 -3.28 -0.01
C GLY A 228 -16.08 -4.13 0.84
N ARG A 229 -14.86 -3.65 1.14
CA ARG A 229 -13.93 -4.37 2.02
C ARG A 229 -14.37 -4.21 3.48
N ARG A 230 -14.22 -5.27 4.28
CA ARG A 230 -14.39 -5.14 5.74
C ARG A 230 -13.31 -4.24 6.31
N THR A 231 -13.64 -3.47 7.34
CA THR A 231 -12.69 -2.52 7.93
C THR A 231 -12.65 -2.61 9.45
N GLY A 232 -11.43 -2.58 10.00
CA GLY A 232 -11.22 -2.59 11.44
C GLY A 232 -10.16 -1.59 11.89
N VAL A 233 -10.44 -0.94 13.02
CA VAL A 233 -9.53 0.00 13.69
C VAL A 233 -9.35 -0.45 15.12
N LEU A 234 -8.09 -0.71 15.49
CA LEU A 234 -7.71 -1.16 16.82
C LEU A 234 -6.67 -0.22 17.40
N THR A 235 -6.71 -0.03 18.71
CA THR A 235 -5.57 0.49 19.45
C THR A 235 -5.57 -0.07 20.87
N ASN A 236 -4.39 -0.22 21.49
CA ASN A 236 -4.32 -0.44 22.93
C ASN A 236 -4.55 0.86 23.73
N GLY A 237 -4.54 2.03 23.07
CA GLY A 237 -4.81 3.35 23.65
C GLY A 237 -6.22 3.84 23.42
N GLU A 238 -6.42 5.16 23.37
CA GLU A 238 -7.75 5.75 23.22
C GLU A 238 -8.20 5.73 21.75
N ILE A 239 -9.37 5.15 21.47
CA ILE A 239 -9.91 5.06 20.10
C ILE A 239 -10.31 6.44 19.52
N VAL A 240 -10.42 7.45 20.38
CA VAL A 240 -10.76 8.84 20.04
C VAL A 240 -9.53 9.73 19.86
N HIS A 241 -8.32 9.21 20.08
CA HIS A 241 -7.08 9.96 19.87
C HIS A 241 -6.82 10.25 18.38
N PRO A 242 -5.95 11.22 18.04
CA PRO A 242 -5.80 11.72 16.68
C PRO A 242 -5.43 10.66 15.62
N PHE A 243 -4.60 9.67 15.96
CA PHE A 243 -4.18 8.60 15.03
C PHE A 243 -5.35 7.69 14.63
N PRO A 244 -6.07 7.06 15.58
CA PRO A 244 -7.31 6.36 15.24
C PRO A 244 -8.38 7.26 14.63
N ALA A 245 -8.58 8.47 15.17
CA ALA A 245 -9.60 9.41 14.72
C ALA A 245 -9.47 9.79 13.25
N ALA A 246 -8.24 9.98 12.74
CA ALA A 246 -8.00 10.29 11.32
C ALA A 246 -8.51 9.22 10.34
N LEU A 247 -8.82 8.02 10.82
CA LEU A 247 -9.39 6.96 9.99
C LEU A 247 -10.90 7.13 9.77
N TYR A 248 -11.61 7.88 10.62
CA TYR A 248 -13.08 7.96 10.57
C TYR A 248 -13.70 9.33 10.87
N ALA A 249 -12.97 10.24 11.52
CA ALA A 249 -13.48 11.52 12.01
C ALA A 249 -12.83 12.71 11.30
N HIS A 250 -13.53 13.85 11.38
CA HIS A 250 -13.10 15.13 10.83
C HIS A 250 -13.29 16.21 11.90
N THR A 251 -12.20 16.77 12.44
CA THR A 251 -12.26 17.84 13.42
C THR A 251 -11.19 18.90 13.14
N PRO A 252 -11.52 20.21 13.22
CA PRO A 252 -10.52 21.27 13.12
C PRO A 252 -9.62 21.32 14.37
N ASN A 253 -9.94 20.58 15.42
CA ASN A 253 -9.14 20.51 16.64
C ASN A 253 -9.02 19.05 17.13
N ALA A 254 -7.80 18.55 17.07
CA ALA A 254 -7.43 17.20 17.47
C ALA A 254 -7.71 16.92 18.95
N SER A 255 -7.83 17.95 19.81
CA SER A 255 -8.10 17.80 21.23
C SER A 255 -9.59 17.61 21.58
N TRP A 256 -10.51 17.75 20.62
CA TRP A 256 -11.96 17.55 20.86
C TRP A 256 -12.34 16.06 20.86
N HIS A 257 -11.75 15.30 21.78
CA HIS A 257 -11.97 13.85 21.89
C HIS A 257 -13.39 13.51 22.35
N TYR A 258 -13.86 14.19 23.41
CA TYR A 258 -15.12 13.92 24.09
C TYR A 258 -16.05 15.13 24.15
N THR A 259 -15.49 16.33 24.04
CA THR A 259 -16.22 17.60 24.11
C THR A 259 -15.69 18.55 23.06
N SER A 260 -16.61 19.32 22.48
CA SER A 260 -16.29 20.42 21.58
C SER A 260 -17.07 21.68 22.00
N PRO A 261 -16.67 22.88 21.54
CA PRO A 261 -17.38 24.12 21.85
C PRO A 261 -18.82 24.16 21.33
N ASP A 262 -19.09 23.47 20.22
CA ASP A 262 -20.42 23.38 19.60
C ASP A 262 -20.57 22.01 18.93
N ASP A 263 -21.20 21.08 19.64
CA ASP A 263 -21.37 19.68 19.19
C ASP A 263 -22.27 19.55 17.94
N GLN A 264 -23.17 20.51 17.70
CA GLN A 264 -24.04 20.46 16.52
C GLN A 264 -23.27 20.83 15.24
N ARG A 265 -22.32 21.76 15.34
CA ARG A 265 -21.53 22.23 14.18
C ARG A 265 -20.20 21.51 14.03
N CYS A 266 -19.52 21.26 15.14
CA CYS A 266 -18.26 20.56 15.22
C CYS A 266 -18.39 19.41 16.23
N PRO A 267 -19.03 18.30 15.87
CA PRO A 267 -19.18 17.18 16.79
C PRO A 267 -17.82 16.67 17.26
N ASP A 268 -17.72 16.31 18.54
CA ASP A 268 -16.51 15.71 19.10
C ASP A 268 -16.21 14.34 18.47
N VAL A 269 -14.98 13.85 18.61
CA VAL A 269 -14.54 12.60 17.96
C VAL A 269 -15.35 11.38 18.44
N ARG A 270 -15.69 11.29 19.73
CA ARG A 270 -16.54 10.20 20.26
C ARG A 270 -17.92 10.23 19.61
N SER A 271 -18.54 11.41 19.49
CA SER A 271 -19.83 11.56 18.81
C SER A 271 -19.73 11.16 17.33
N GLN A 272 -18.63 11.51 16.65
CA GLN A 272 -18.37 11.06 15.27
C GLN A 272 -18.12 9.56 15.14
N LEU A 273 -17.54 8.90 16.15
CA LEU A 273 -17.38 7.43 16.16
C LEU A 273 -18.74 6.69 16.19
N LEU A 274 -19.79 7.34 16.69
CA LEU A 274 -21.17 6.81 16.65
C LEU A 274 -21.90 7.18 15.36
N GLN A 275 -21.78 8.44 14.93
CA GLN A 275 -22.71 9.04 13.97
C GLN A 275 -22.13 9.19 12.55
N SER A 276 -20.80 9.18 12.39
CA SER A 276 -20.21 9.36 11.07
C SER A 276 -20.45 8.13 10.19
N GLU A 277 -20.64 8.36 8.88
CA GLU A 277 -20.86 7.28 7.91
C GLU A 277 -19.70 6.27 7.90
N THR A 278 -18.46 6.75 8.03
CA THR A 278 -17.26 5.90 8.04
C THR A 278 -17.19 5.06 9.30
N ALA A 279 -17.40 5.65 10.48
CA ALA A 279 -17.38 4.90 11.74
C ALA A 279 -18.54 3.91 11.84
N ALA A 280 -19.74 4.30 11.38
CA ALA A 280 -20.90 3.42 11.34
C ALA A 280 -20.68 2.17 10.47
N ARG A 281 -19.76 2.20 9.49
CA ARG A 281 -19.45 1.02 8.65
C ARG A 281 -18.24 0.21 9.13
N LEU A 282 -17.56 0.60 10.21
CA LEU A 282 -16.48 -0.20 10.78
C LEU A 282 -17.01 -1.53 11.29
N ASN A 283 -16.41 -2.63 10.82
CA ASN A 283 -16.76 -3.99 11.24
C ASN A 283 -16.15 -4.35 12.59
N VAL A 284 -14.95 -3.86 12.89
CA VAL A 284 -14.31 -4.11 14.17
C VAL A 284 -13.75 -2.81 14.73
N ILE A 285 -14.14 -2.48 15.96
CA ILE A 285 -13.62 -1.33 16.70
C ILE A 285 -13.14 -1.85 18.05
N ALA A 286 -11.87 -1.63 18.37
CA ALA A 286 -11.35 -1.97 19.69
C ALA A 286 -10.36 -0.94 20.23
N GLY A 287 -10.49 -0.61 21.51
CA GLY A 287 -9.56 0.25 22.21
C GLY A 287 -10.08 0.70 23.55
N THR A 288 -9.51 1.76 24.10
CA THR A 288 -9.98 2.37 25.34
C THR A 288 -10.79 3.62 25.05
N MET A 289 -11.57 4.03 26.05
CA MET A 289 -12.09 5.39 26.18
C MET A 289 -11.90 5.82 27.62
N ASN A 290 -11.08 6.84 27.81
CA ASN A 290 -10.89 7.48 29.10
C ASN A 290 -11.97 8.55 29.31
N CYS A 291 -13.19 8.05 29.45
CA CYS A 291 -14.39 8.85 29.63
C CYS A 291 -14.27 9.75 30.87
N PRO A 292 -14.56 11.06 30.76
CA PRO A 292 -14.54 11.97 31.91
C PRO A 292 -15.68 11.70 32.91
N GLU A 293 -16.73 11.00 32.49
CA GLU A 293 -17.87 10.61 33.31
C GLU A 293 -17.90 9.10 33.57
N GLU A 294 -18.35 8.70 34.77
CA GLU A 294 -18.37 7.31 35.25
C GLU A 294 -19.18 6.35 34.36
N PHE A 295 -20.15 6.86 33.57
CA PHE A 295 -21.03 6.07 32.72
C PHE A 295 -20.86 6.30 31.21
N CYS A 296 -19.84 7.06 30.79
CA CYS A 296 -19.71 7.43 29.37
C CYS A 296 -19.39 6.22 28.47
N ARG A 297 -18.73 5.19 29.00
CA ARG A 297 -18.41 3.97 28.25
C ARG A 297 -19.65 3.09 28.06
N GLU A 298 -20.40 2.86 29.12
CA GLU A 298 -21.63 2.07 29.10
C GLU A 298 -22.67 2.74 28.21
N SER A 299 -22.84 4.05 28.34
CA SER A 299 -23.76 4.82 27.49
C SER A 299 -23.34 4.75 26.03
N PHE A 300 -22.06 4.92 25.70
CA PHE A 300 -21.54 4.73 24.34
C PHE A 300 -21.88 3.33 23.80
N GLY A 301 -21.62 2.28 24.58
CA GLY A 301 -21.92 0.90 24.19
C GLY A 301 -23.42 0.67 23.93
N VAL A 302 -24.29 1.26 24.74
CA VAL A 302 -25.75 1.19 24.57
C VAL A 302 -26.20 1.96 23.32
N GLU A 303 -25.63 3.14 23.06
CA GLU A 303 -25.93 3.93 21.86
C GLU A 303 -25.48 3.24 20.58
N TRP A 304 -24.24 2.74 20.56
CA TRP A 304 -23.72 1.97 19.44
C TRP A 304 -24.56 0.73 19.17
N LYS A 305 -24.94 -0.01 20.22
CA LYS A 305 -25.83 -1.18 20.13
C LYS A 305 -27.17 -0.82 19.50
N ARG A 306 -27.76 0.30 19.92
CA ARG A 306 -29.04 0.78 19.39
C ARG A 306 -28.92 1.06 17.89
N ALA A 307 -27.89 1.80 17.49
CA ALA A 307 -27.65 2.12 16.08
C ALA A 307 -27.51 0.85 15.21
N LYS A 308 -26.72 -0.14 15.65
CA LYS A 308 -26.61 -1.42 14.92
C LYS A 308 -27.90 -2.20 14.82
N THR A 309 -28.72 -2.15 15.87
CA THR A 309 -30.03 -2.81 15.90
C THR A 309 -31.01 -2.13 14.94
N GLU A 310 -31.01 -0.79 14.90
CA GLU A 310 -31.86 0.01 13.98
C GLU A 310 -31.49 -0.22 12.52
N ASP A 311 -30.19 -0.36 12.22
CA ASP A 311 -29.71 -0.70 10.88
C ASP A 311 -29.91 -2.17 10.49
N GLY A 312 -30.34 -3.02 11.43
CA GLY A 312 -30.56 -4.46 11.20
C GLY A 312 -29.28 -5.29 11.11
N PHE A 313 -28.15 -4.76 11.57
CA PHE A 313 -26.86 -5.47 11.56
C PHE A 313 -26.73 -6.43 12.74
N ARG A 314 -26.02 -7.53 12.52
CA ARG A 314 -25.64 -8.48 13.59
C ARG A 314 -24.37 -8.00 14.26
N TYR A 315 -24.39 -7.89 15.58
CA TYR A 315 -23.26 -7.33 16.32
C TYR A 315 -22.89 -8.13 17.57
N LYS A 316 -21.65 -7.95 18.02
CA LYS A 316 -21.13 -8.46 19.29
C LYS A 316 -20.50 -7.32 20.10
N LEU A 317 -20.83 -7.24 21.38
CA LEU A 317 -20.15 -6.37 22.34
C LEU A 317 -19.18 -7.23 23.15
N TRP A 318 -17.89 -6.95 23.02
CA TRP A 318 -16.86 -7.60 23.81
C TRP A 318 -16.67 -6.82 25.09
N LYS A 319 -16.94 -7.46 26.23
CA LYS A 319 -16.77 -6.83 27.54
C LYS A 319 -15.35 -7.03 28.04
N ASP A 320 -14.83 -8.22 27.82
CA ASP A 320 -13.47 -8.62 28.17
C ASP A 320 -12.66 -8.92 26.90
N VAL A 321 -11.34 -8.77 26.97
CA VAL A 321 -10.43 -9.06 25.84
C VAL A 321 -10.54 -10.54 25.44
N SER A 322 -10.77 -11.43 26.41
CA SER A 322 -11.00 -12.86 26.16
C SER A 322 -12.22 -13.15 25.28
N ASP A 323 -13.27 -12.32 25.33
CA ASP A 323 -14.48 -12.50 24.53
C ASP A 323 -14.22 -12.38 23.02
N MET A 324 -13.13 -11.69 22.66
CA MET A 324 -12.71 -11.49 21.28
C MET A 324 -12.10 -12.76 20.67
N LEU A 325 -11.56 -13.64 21.50
CA LEU A 325 -10.87 -14.85 21.05
C LEU A 325 -11.84 -15.96 20.64
N ASP A 326 -13.11 -15.85 21.06
CA ASP A 326 -14.16 -16.78 20.68
C ASP A 326 -14.51 -16.64 19.19
N SER A 327 -14.27 -17.71 18.43
CA SER A 327 -14.47 -17.75 16.98
C SER A 327 -15.86 -18.18 16.54
N ASP A 328 -16.71 -18.64 17.47
CA ASP A 328 -17.95 -19.35 17.12
C ASP A 328 -19.16 -18.42 16.95
N ASP A 329 -19.00 -17.12 17.23
CA ASP A 329 -20.06 -16.13 17.08
C ASP A 329 -20.09 -15.51 15.67
N ASP A 330 -21.23 -15.62 15.01
CA ASP A 330 -21.48 -15.04 13.69
C ASP A 330 -22.02 -13.59 13.81
N TYR A 331 -21.11 -12.62 13.72
CA TYR A 331 -21.38 -11.19 13.76
C TYR A 331 -20.80 -10.45 12.54
N GLU A 332 -21.38 -9.30 12.21
CA GLU A 332 -20.90 -8.41 11.15
C GLU A 332 -20.14 -7.21 11.71
N HIS A 333 -20.53 -6.78 12.91
CA HIS A 333 -19.93 -5.68 13.63
C HIS A 333 -19.54 -6.09 15.05
N ALA A 334 -18.38 -5.67 15.52
CA ALA A 334 -17.97 -5.88 16.89
C ALA A 334 -17.31 -4.64 17.49
N LEU A 335 -17.59 -4.44 18.77
CA LEU A 335 -17.09 -3.31 19.56
C LEU A 335 -16.52 -3.84 20.88
N GLY A 336 -15.27 -3.49 21.16
CA GLY A 336 -14.61 -3.71 22.44
C GLY A 336 -14.02 -2.41 22.97
N ILE A 337 -14.71 -1.78 23.93
CA ILE A 337 -14.18 -0.61 24.63
C ILE A 337 -13.79 -1.02 26.04
N TYR A 338 -12.49 -0.97 26.31
CA TYR A 338 -11.87 -1.50 27.53
C TYR A 338 -11.34 -0.37 28.41
N ASP A 339 -10.98 -0.70 29.65
CA ASP A 339 -10.20 0.21 30.49
C ASP A 339 -8.71 0.17 30.11
N GLN A 340 -7.99 1.21 30.51
CA GLN A 340 -6.57 1.35 30.21
C GLN A 340 -5.71 0.25 30.85
N GLN A 341 -6.10 -0.30 31.99
CA GLN A 341 -5.32 -1.35 32.67
C GLN A 341 -5.45 -2.67 31.92
N SER A 342 -6.65 -2.99 31.43
CA SER A 342 -6.91 -4.17 30.60
C SER A 342 -6.09 -4.18 29.31
N LEU A 343 -5.94 -3.03 28.62
CA LEU A 343 -5.13 -2.96 27.39
C LEU A 343 -3.64 -2.66 27.60
N ALA A 344 -3.26 -2.29 28.82
CA ALA A 344 -1.85 -2.24 29.25
C ALA A 344 -1.35 -3.60 29.75
N ALA A 345 -2.23 -4.59 29.93
CA ALA A 345 -1.84 -5.94 30.32
C ALA A 345 -1.00 -6.61 29.22
N PRO A 346 0.07 -7.36 29.58
CA PRO A 346 0.90 -8.04 28.59
C PRO A 346 0.08 -9.00 27.72
N GLY A 347 0.20 -8.88 26.40
CA GLY A 347 -0.51 -9.72 25.42
C GLY A 347 -1.87 -9.18 24.98
N ALA A 348 -2.36 -8.08 25.57
CA ALA A 348 -3.64 -7.49 25.17
C ALA A 348 -3.66 -7.05 23.70
N PHE A 349 -2.59 -6.42 23.20
CA PHE A 349 -2.48 -6.00 21.79
C PHE A 349 -2.46 -7.20 20.84
N PHE A 350 -1.83 -8.30 21.26
CA PHE A 350 -1.88 -9.57 20.54
C PHE A 350 -3.33 -10.09 20.45
N ASP A 351 -4.04 -10.15 21.59
CA ASP A 351 -5.42 -10.67 21.63
C ASP A 351 -6.39 -9.80 20.84
N LEU A 352 -6.25 -8.46 20.93
CA LEU A 352 -6.99 -7.51 20.09
C LEU A 352 -6.80 -7.81 18.60
N THR A 353 -5.55 -8.07 18.19
CA THR A 353 -5.22 -8.38 16.79
C THR A 353 -5.86 -9.71 16.36
N VAL A 354 -5.80 -10.73 17.22
CA VAL A 354 -6.40 -12.05 16.94
C VAL A 354 -7.92 -11.93 16.78
N GLY A 355 -8.59 -11.27 17.71
CA GLY A 355 -10.03 -11.09 17.68
C GLY A 355 -10.51 -10.27 16.48
N ALA A 356 -9.78 -9.22 16.12
CA ALA A 356 -10.10 -8.44 14.94
C ALA A 356 -9.99 -9.25 13.65
N LEU A 357 -8.93 -10.07 13.51
CA LEU A 357 -8.78 -10.93 12.34
C LEU A 357 -9.92 -11.95 12.22
N ASN A 358 -10.44 -12.47 13.34
CA ASN A 358 -11.60 -13.37 13.33
C ASN A 358 -12.84 -12.68 12.72
N GLY A 359 -13.08 -11.40 13.04
CA GLY A 359 -14.22 -10.64 12.53
C GLY A 359 -14.04 -10.05 11.12
N LEU A 360 -12.80 -9.86 10.65
CA LEU A 360 -12.51 -9.15 9.40
C LEU A 360 -12.27 -10.05 8.20
N ILE A 361 -11.76 -11.27 8.40
CA ILE A 361 -11.47 -12.18 7.29
C ILE A 361 -12.77 -12.46 6.52
N SER A 362 -12.77 -12.08 5.25
CA SER A 362 -13.91 -12.23 4.35
C SER A 362 -13.43 -12.49 2.92
N PRO A 363 -14.24 -13.11 2.06
CA PRO A 363 -13.88 -13.34 0.66
C PRO A 363 -13.66 -12.02 -0.10
N GLU A 364 -14.38 -10.97 0.29
CA GLU A 364 -14.23 -9.62 -0.24
C GLU A 364 -13.06 -8.86 0.37
N GLY A 365 -12.18 -9.51 1.13
CA GLY A 365 -11.00 -8.89 1.72
C GLY A 365 -11.29 -7.87 2.82
N PHE A 366 -10.22 -7.33 3.39
CA PHE A 366 -10.34 -6.40 4.51
C PHE A 366 -9.16 -5.43 4.63
N LEU A 367 -9.37 -4.35 5.38
CA LEU A 367 -8.34 -3.43 5.84
C LEU A 367 -8.37 -3.38 7.37
N LEU A 368 -7.25 -3.73 8.01
CA LEU A 368 -7.04 -3.61 9.44
C LEU A 368 -5.95 -2.58 9.73
N VAL A 369 -6.24 -1.62 10.59
CA VAL A 369 -5.24 -0.69 11.14
C VAL A 369 -5.17 -0.88 12.65
N ALA A 370 -4.03 -1.41 13.11
CA ALA A 370 -3.72 -1.69 14.52
C ALA A 370 -2.66 -0.71 15.01
N ILE A 371 -3.02 0.17 15.94
CA ILE A 371 -2.17 1.26 16.42
C ILE A 371 -1.73 0.98 17.86
N ALA A 372 -0.43 0.79 18.06
CA ALA A 372 0.17 0.78 19.38
C ALA A 372 0.35 2.23 19.88
N ASP A 373 -0.33 2.59 20.96
CA ASP A 373 -0.25 3.92 21.56
C ASP A 373 1.11 4.12 22.24
N PRO A 374 1.85 5.21 21.94
CA PRO A 374 3.17 5.46 22.52
C PRO A 374 3.15 5.68 24.04
N ASN A 375 2.00 6.09 24.61
CA ASN A 375 1.88 6.35 26.04
C ASN A 375 1.60 5.08 26.86
N ILE A 376 1.34 3.96 26.19
CA ILE A 376 1.12 2.68 26.83
C ILE A 376 2.34 1.81 26.60
N PRO A 377 3.03 1.37 27.67
CA PRO A 377 4.23 0.57 27.53
C PRO A 377 3.87 -0.78 26.91
N ILE A 378 4.20 -0.95 25.63
CA ILE A 378 4.03 -2.21 24.91
C ILE A 378 5.40 -2.81 24.60
N GLY A 379 5.58 -4.09 24.93
CA GLY A 379 6.80 -4.81 24.61
C GLY A 379 6.90 -5.06 23.11
N MET A 380 8.12 -4.99 22.56
CA MET A 380 8.34 -5.34 21.15
C MET A 380 7.91 -6.78 20.85
N SER A 381 8.14 -7.70 21.78
CA SER A 381 7.73 -9.10 21.71
C SER A 381 6.21 -9.27 21.51
N GLU A 382 5.40 -8.33 21.98
CA GLU A 382 3.96 -8.36 21.83
C GLU A 382 3.51 -7.96 20.43
N ILE A 383 4.10 -6.90 19.87
CA ILE A 383 3.90 -6.54 18.46
C ILE A 383 4.42 -7.68 17.57
N ASP A 384 5.57 -8.28 17.91
CA ASP A 384 6.14 -9.44 17.20
C ASP A 384 5.18 -10.62 17.18
N ALA A 385 4.60 -10.96 18.34
CA ALA A 385 3.57 -11.99 18.44
C ALA A 385 2.35 -11.65 17.55
N ALA A 386 1.89 -10.39 17.56
CA ALA A 386 0.74 -9.94 16.75
C ALA A 386 1.00 -10.05 15.24
N VAL A 387 2.21 -9.71 14.79
CA VAL A 387 2.61 -9.87 13.38
C VAL A 387 2.76 -11.35 13.02
N ARG A 388 3.36 -12.18 13.89
CA ARG A 388 3.49 -13.64 13.68
C ARG A 388 2.14 -14.32 13.54
N ILE A 389 1.17 -14.03 14.41
CA ILE A 389 -0.15 -14.65 14.34
C ILE A 389 -0.92 -14.19 13.10
N THR A 390 -0.72 -12.94 12.68
CA THR A 390 -1.29 -12.42 11.42
C THR A 390 -0.76 -13.20 10.23
N LEU A 391 0.55 -13.39 10.12
CA LEU A 391 1.17 -14.21 9.07
C LEU A 391 0.64 -15.65 9.09
N HIS A 392 0.48 -16.23 10.29
CA HIS A 392 -0.04 -17.58 10.45
C HIS A 392 -1.51 -17.69 10.01
N LYS A 393 -2.39 -16.79 10.47
CA LYS A 393 -3.82 -16.77 10.10
C LYS A 393 -4.03 -16.53 8.60
N LEU A 394 -3.17 -15.71 7.99
CA LEU A 394 -3.24 -15.39 6.57
C LEU A 394 -2.39 -16.32 5.68
N SER A 395 -1.76 -17.36 6.25
CA SER A 395 -0.83 -18.27 5.55
C SER A 395 -1.32 -18.79 4.19
N ARG A 396 -2.62 -19.09 4.09
CA ARG A 396 -3.25 -19.59 2.85
C ARG A 396 -3.50 -18.53 1.78
N VAL A 397 -3.49 -17.25 2.16
CA VAL A 397 -3.81 -16.09 1.31
C VAL A 397 -2.72 -15.02 1.37
N LEU A 398 -1.48 -15.39 1.76
CA LEU A 398 -0.35 -14.44 1.88
C LEU A 398 -0.06 -13.72 0.57
N ASP A 399 -0.19 -14.42 -0.56
CA ASP A 399 0.00 -13.84 -1.88
C ASP A 399 -0.96 -12.69 -2.20
N ASP A 400 -2.11 -12.64 -1.53
CA ASP A 400 -3.15 -11.61 -1.68
C ASP A 400 -3.20 -10.65 -0.47
N SER A 401 -2.28 -10.81 0.50
CA SER A 401 -2.30 -10.09 1.78
C SER A 401 -1.06 -9.21 1.93
N LEU A 402 -1.27 -7.89 1.98
CA LEU A 402 -0.24 -6.92 2.26
C LEU A 402 -0.15 -6.69 3.78
N ILE A 403 1.02 -6.93 4.37
CA ILE A 403 1.27 -6.69 5.79
C ILE A 403 2.37 -5.64 5.91
N VAL A 404 2.10 -4.58 6.64
CA VAL A 404 2.99 -3.42 6.82
C VAL A 404 3.17 -3.14 8.30
N VAL A 405 4.42 -3.00 8.74
CA VAL A 405 4.79 -2.61 10.11
C VAL A 405 5.53 -1.28 10.04
N ILE A 406 4.99 -0.26 10.70
CA ILE A 406 5.54 1.09 10.75
C ILE A 406 5.99 1.36 12.17
N ARG A 407 7.25 1.76 12.35
CA ARG A 407 7.81 2.00 13.67
C ARG A 407 8.73 3.21 13.72
N SER A 408 8.62 4.03 14.75
CA SER A 408 9.64 5.02 15.14
C SER A 408 9.97 4.90 16.62
N GLU A 409 11.16 5.34 16.99
CA GLU A 409 11.60 5.38 18.38
C GLU A 409 11.29 6.75 19.00
N ALA A 410 10.84 6.75 20.26
CA ALA A 410 10.66 7.98 21.03
C ALA A 410 12.00 8.70 21.18
N ARG A 411 12.05 10.00 20.86
CA ARG A 411 13.22 10.85 21.12
C ARG A 411 12.80 12.14 21.82
N GLU A 412 13.70 12.67 22.66
CA GLU A 412 13.48 13.90 23.43
C GLU A 412 13.11 15.14 22.57
N ARG A 413 13.42 15.14 21.26
CA ARG A 413 13.20 16.28 20.34
C ARG A 413 12.30 15.96 19.12
N GLY A 414 11.33 15.07 19.29
CA GLY A 414 10.35 14.72 18.26
C GLY A 414 10.69 13.43 17.50
N SER A 415 9.78 13.01 16.63
CA SER A 415 9.88 11.73 15.93
C SER A 415 11.03 11.72 14.92
N SER A 416 11.76 10.60 14.88
CA SER A 416 12.73 10.31 13.82
C SER A 416 12.02 9.82 12.56
N PHE A 417 12.78 9.49 11.51
CA PHE A 417 12.22 8.69 10.43
C PHE A 417 11.63 7.40 11.00
N ALA A 418 10.44 7.02 10.56
CA ALA A 418 9.89 5.71 10.88
C ALA A 418 10.42 4.69 9.86
N THR A 419 10.74 3.48 10.32
CA THR A 419 10.95 2.35 9.41
C THR A 419 9.59 1.81 8.97
N VAL A 420 9.52 1.36 7.72
CA VAL A 420 8.34 0.71 7.15
C VAL A 420 8.78 -0.62 6.57
N HIS A 421 8.45 -1.70 7.27
CA HIS A 421 8.71 -3.08 6.85
C HIS A 421 7.46 -3.63 6.18
N ALA A 422 7.59 -4.24 5.00
CA ALA A 422 6.43 -4.77 4.29
C ALA A 422 6.68 -6.08 3.54
N THR A 423 5.63 -6.89 3.46
CA THR A 423 5.56 -8.12 2.66
C THR A 423 4.20 -8.25 1.98
N GLY A 424 4.14 -8.99 0.86
CA GLY A 424 2.92 -9.20 0.08
C GLY A 424 2.80 -8.30 -1.15
N PRO A 425 1.60 -8.16 -1.75
CA PRO A 425 1.39 -7.43 -2.99
C PRO A 425 1.91 -5.99 -2.97
N MET A 426 2.61 -5.60 -4.04
CA MET A 426 3.22 -4.29 -4.28
C MET A 426 4.23 -3.81 -3.23
N SER A 427 4.58 -4.61 -2.23
CA SER A 427 5.48 -4.21 -1.14
C SER A 427 6.88 -3.77 -1.61
N HIS A 428 7.33 -4.22 -2.80
CA HIS A 428 8.57 -3.75 -3.45
C HIS A 428 8.59 -2.24 -3.76
N LEU A 429 7.44 -1.56 -3.79
CA LEU A 429 7.37 -0.10 -3.93
C LEU A 429 7.84 0.65 -2.68
N LEU A 430 7.90 -0.02 -1.53
CA LEU A 430 8.46 0.51 -0.30
C LEU A 430 9.98 0.31 -0.32
N HIS A 431 10.65 1.24 -0.98
CA HIS A 431 12.10 1.32 -1.04
C HIS A 431 12.55 2.77 -0.86
N ARG A 432 13.72 3.00 -0.24
CA ARG A 432 14.29 4.35 -0.01
C ARG A 432 13.47 5.16 1.02
N VAL A 433 13.49 6.49 0.87
CA VAL A 433 12.84 7.44 1.78
C VAL A 433 11.60 8.03 1.11
N HIS A 434 10.45 7.93 1.76
CA HIS A 434 9.19 8.51 1.32
C HIS A 434 8.67 9.54 2.32
N ASN A 435 7.85 10.49 1.88
CA ASN A 435 7.10 11.34 2.80
C ASN A 435 5.95 10.56 3.43
N GLN A 436 5.52 10.93 4.63
CA GLN A 436 4.41 10.26 5.32
C GLN A 436 3.11 10.17 4.51
N THR A 437 2.85 11.14 3.63
CA THR A 437 1.70 11.12 2.71
C THR A 437 1.72 9.96 1.73
N PHE A 438 2.90 9.42 1.40
CA PHE A 438 3.04 8.30 0.47
C PHE A 438 2.34 7.04 0.96
N LEU A 439 2.26 6.82 2.28
CA LEU A 439 1.69 5.60 2.86
C LEU A 439 0.26 5.34 2.37
N ALA A 440 -0.62 6.34 2.45
CA ALA A 440 -2.00 6.22 2.01
C ALA A 440 -2.10 5.95 0.50
N HIS A 441 -1.27 6.61 -0.31
CA HIS A 441 -1.25 6.41 -1.77
C HIS A 441 -0.73 5.02 -2.15
N PHE A 442 0.31 4.54 -1.46
CA PHE A 442 0.84 3.19 -1.61
C PHE A 442 -0.24 2.13 -1.32
N ILE A 443 -0.94 2.24 -0.19
CA ILE A 443 -2.04 1.33 0.17
C ILE A 443 -3.18 1.43 -0.85
N SER A 444 -3.54 2.66 -1.24
CA SER A 444 -4.57 2.93 -2.24
C SER A 444 -4.26 2.23 -3.56
N TYR A 445 -3.01 2.30 -4.02
CA TYR A 445 -2.53 1.64 -5.22
C TYR A 445 -2.51 0.11 -5.07
N ALA A 446 -1.88 -0.41 -4.01
CA ALA A 446 -1.72 -1.84 -3.78
C ALA A 446 -3.06 -2.58 -3.65
N ALA A 447 -4.02 -1.98 -2.93
CA ALA A 447 -5.34 -2.57 -2.68
C ALA A 447 -6.38 -2.25 -3.76
N ARG A 448 -6.05 -1.36 -4.72
CA ARG A 448 -7.00 -0.78 -5.70
C ARG A 448 -8.23 -0.23 -5.00
N ILE A 449 -7.99 0.75 -4.13
CA ILE A 449 -9.02 1.52 -3.42
C ILE A 449 -8.80 3.01 -3.68
N GLY A 450 -9.75 3.87 -3.30
CA GLY A 450 -9.61 5.31 -3.48
C GLY A 450 -9.42 5.69 -4.95
N ARG A 451 -8.43 6.54 -5.25
CA ARG A 451 -8.16 7.03 -6.62
C ARG A 451 -7.70 5.94 -7.60
N PHE A 452 -7.23 4.80 -7.10
CA PHE A 452 -6.71 3.69 -7.93
C PHE A 452 -7.69 2.52 -8.06
N ARG A 453 -8.96 2.69 -7.64
CA ARG A 453 -9.97 1.62 -7.67
C ARG A 453 -10.18 1.02 -9.06
N ASP A 454 -10.28 1.87 -10.07
CA ASP A 454 -10.67 1.49 -11.43
C ASP A 454 -9.44 1.39 -12.36
N ALA A 455 -8.23 1.42 -11.81
CA ALA A 455 -7.01 1.39 -12.59
C ALA A 455 -6.68 -0.06 -13.03
N ASP A 456 -6.90 -0.36 -14.30
CA ASP A 456 -6.38 -1.57 -14.94
C ASP A 456 -4.86 -1.45 -15.13
N LEU A 457 -4.13 -2.52 -14.77
CA LEU A 457 -2.66 -2.57 -14.80
C LEU A 457 -2.04 -2.25 -16.18
N THR A 458 -2.83 -2.30 -17.24
CA THR A 458 -2.41 -2.12 -18.63
C THR A 458 -2.28 -0.67 -19.08
N ASN A 459 -2.71 0.35 -18.31
CA ASN A 459 -2.71 1.73 -18.81
C ASN A 459 -2.08 2.82 -17.93
N LEU A 460 -1.49 2.52 -16.78
CA LEU A 460 -1.11 3.63 -15.86
C LEU A 460 0.25 3.49 -15.19
N ILE A 461 1.31 3.51 -16.00
CA ILE A 461 2.62 4.09 -15.58
C ILE A 461 3.15 5.12 -16.61
N LEU A 462 2.59 5.20 -17.82
CA LEU A 462 3.07 6.10 -18.89
C LEU A 462 2.14 7.26 -19.29
N GLN A 463 1.01 7.48 -18.61
CA GLN A 463 0.09 8.58 -18.94
C GLN A 463 -0.01 9.70 -17.88
N ILE A 464 0.80 9.67 -16.82
CA ILE A 464 0.81 10.71 -15.77
C ILE A 464 2.11 11.54 -15.76
N LEU A 465 2.97 11.41 -16.78
CA LEU A 465 4.11 12.31 -16.98
C LEU A 465 3.81 13.40 -18.00
#